data_AF-I1V1P6-F1
#
_entry.id   AF-I1V1P6-F1
#
_cell.length_a   1.000
_cell.length_b   1.000
_cell.length_c   1.000
_cell.angle_alpha   90.00
_cell.angle_beta   90.00
_cell.angle_gamma   90.00
#
_symmetry.space_group_name_H-M   'P 1'
#
loop_
_entity.id
_entity.type
_entity.pdbx_description
1 polymer ?
#
loop_
_entity_poly.entity_id
_entity_poly.type
_entity_poly.pdbx_seq_one_letter_code
_entity_poly.pdbx_strand_id
1 'polypeptide(L)'
;VPEMLTYAMANMIGQIILSRRVFVTKGSESNEFKDMVVELMTSAGLFNVGDFIPSVAWMDLQGIERGMKRLHRRFDVLLTKMLEEHIATAHERKGKPDFLDVLMANQENLDGEKLSFTNIKALLLNLFTAGTDTSSSIIEWSLAEMLKNPRILKQAQDEMDQVIGRNRRLEESDIPKLPYLQAICKETFRKHPSTP
;
A
#
# COMPACT_ATOMS: atom_id res chain seq x y z
N VAL A 1 -6.68 -13.79 -8.05
CA VAL A 1 -5.29 -13.27 -8.18
C VAL A 1 -5.18 -11.85 -7.63
N PRO A 2 -6.06 -10.88 -7.98
CA PRO A 2 -5.95 -9.50 -7.50
C PRO A 2 -5.97 -9.41 -5.97
N GLU A 3 -6.92 -10.10 -5.33
CA GLU A 3 -7.07 -10.06 -3.87
C GLU A 3 -5.85 -10.60 -3.10
N MET A 4 -5.18 -11.61 -3.65
CA MET A 4 -3.97 -12.16 -3.03
C MET A 4 -2.81 -11.17 -3.10
N LEU A 5 -2.70 -10.41 -4.19
CA LEU A 5 -1.68 -9.36 -4.34
C LEU A 5 -1.95 -8.21 -3.37
N THR A 6 -3.21 -7.77 -3.23
CA THR A 6 -3.59 -6.74 -2.26
C THR A 6 -3.19 -7.15 -0.84
N TYR A 7 -3.51 -8.38 -0.41
CA TYR A 7 -3.12 -8.86 0.93
C TYR A 7 -1.62 -8.99 1.10
N ALA A 8 -0.90 -9.45 0.07
CA ALA A 8 0.55 -9.55 0.12
C ALA A 8 1.21 -8.17 0.25
N MET A 9 0.78 -7.19 -0.57
CA MET A 9 1.30 -5.82 -0.52
C MET A 9 1.02 -5.16 0.83
N ALA A 10 -0.21 -5.25 1.32
CA ALA A 10 -0.59 -4.63 2.57
C ALA A 10 0.11 -5.30 3.78
N ASN A 11 0.39 -6.61 3.71
CA ASN A 11 1.23 -7.29 4.69
C ASN A 11 2.71 -6.88 4.62
N MET A 12 3.27 -6.67 3.44
CA MET A 12 4.64 -6.16 3.29
C MET A 12 4.77 -4.75 3.86
N ILE A 13 3.82 -3.87 3.53
CA ILE A 13 3.75 -2.50 4.08
C ILE A 13 3.61 -2.54 5.60
N GLY A 14 2.70 -3.36 6.13
CA GLY A 14 2.56 -3.57 7.56
C GLY A 14 3.85 -4.04 8.23
N GLN A 15 4.55 -4.98 7.59
CA GLN A 15 5.80 -5.53 8.12
C GLN A 15 6.91 -4.46 8.17
N ILE A 16 6.97 -3.57 7.19
CA ILE A 16 7.93 -2.46 7.14
C ILE A 16 7.58 -1.40 8.19
N ILE A 17 6.29 -1.05 8.28
CA ILE A 17 5.87 0.13 9.05
C ILE A 17 5.68 -0.18 10.54
N LEU A 18 5.14 -1.37 10.85
CA LEU A 18 4.63 -1.75 12.16
C LEU A 18 5.26 -3.05 12.69
N SER A 19 6.26 -3.60 11.98
CA SER A 19 6.81 -4.93 12.25
C SER A 19 5.81 -6.09 12.28
N ARG A 20 4.58 -5.87 11.79
CA ARG A 20 3.49 -6.83 11.82
C ARG A 20 2.81 -6.94 10.48
N ARG A 21 2.39 -8.14 10.14
CA ARG A 21 1.48 -8.37 9.03
C ARG A 21 0.07 -7.96 9.49
N VAL A 22 -0.60 -7.13 8.71
CA VAL A 22 -1.93 -6.58 9.03
C VAL A 22 -3.06 -7.57 8.69
N PHE A 23 -2.80 -8.52 7.79
CA PHE A 23 -3.76 -9.50 7.26
C PHE A 23 -3.28 -10.94 7.52
N VAL A 24 -2.95 -11.27 8.78
CA VAL A 24 -2.47 -12.63 9.17
C VAL A 24 -3.61 -13.62 9.37
N THR A 25 -4.77 -13.15 9.81
CA THR A 25 -5.95 -13.97 10.04
C THR A 25 -6.94 -13.77 8.90
N LYS A 26 -7.40 -14.87 8.29
CA LYS A 26 -8.69 -14.86 7.61
C LYS A 26 -9.73 -14.51 8.67
N GLY A 27 -10.24 -13.28 8.65
CA GLY A 27 -11.09 -12.73 9.70
C GLY A 27 -11.76 -11.43 9.23
N SER A 28 -12.74 -10.96 9.99
CA SER A 28 -13.57 -9.80 9.62
C SER A 28 -12.79 -8.50 9.43
N GLU A 29 -11.76 -8.24 10.25
CA GLU A 29 -10.98 -6.98 10.19
C GLU A 29 -10.16 -6.84 8.90
N SER A 30 -9.59 -7.94 8.40
CA SER A 30 -8.85 -8.03 7.14
C SER A 30 -9.74 -7.68 5.94
N ASN A 31 -10.96 -8.23 5.93
CA ASN A 31 -11.96 -7.92 4.92
C ASN A 31 -12.45 -6.47 5.05
N GLU A 32 -12.63 -5.98 6.28
CA GLU A 32 -13.10 -4.61 6.52
C GLU A 32 -12.11 -3.56 6.00
N PHE A 33 -10.80 -3.73 6.25
CA PHE A 33 -9.79 -2.81 5.72
C PHE A 33 -9.74 -2.82 4.20
N LYS A 34 -9.83 -4.01 3.57
CA LYS A 34 -9.91 -4.12 2.11
C LYS A 34 -11.13 -3.35 1.59
N ASP A 35 -12.30 -3.58 2.16
CA ASP A 35 -13.53 -2.91 1.74
C ASP A 35 -13.39 -1.38 1.87
N MET A 36 -12.73 -0.90 2.93
CA MET A 36 -12.42 0.51 3.09
C MET A 36 -11.48 1.06 2.01
N VAL A 37 -10.43 0.32 1.62
CA VAL A 37 -9.51 0.76 0.55
C VAL A 37 -10.23 0.78 -0.81
N VAL A 38 -11.05 -0.23 -1.10
CA VAL A 38 -11.83 -0.27 -2.34
C VAL A 38 -12.85 0.88 -2.38
N GLU A 39 -13.54 1.14 -1.27
CA GLU A 39 -14.48 2.25 -1.13
C GLU A 39 -13.77 3.61 -1.31
N LEU A 40 -12.54 3.75 -0.77
CA LEU A 40 -11.71 4.95 -0.92
C LEU A 40 -11.35 5.20 -2.38
N MET A 41 -10.79 4.20 -3.07
CA MET A 41 -10.38 4.33 -4.47
C MET A 41 -11.56 4.56 -5.39
N THR A 42 -12.67 3.86 -5.16
CA THR A 42 -13.90 4.06 -5.93
C THR A 42 -14.39 5.49 -5.76
N SER A 43 -14.48 5.98 -4.53
CA SER A 43 -14.98 7.32 -4.23
C SER A 43 -14.04 8.43 -4.73
N ALA A 44 -12.72 8.21 -4.65
CA ALA A 44 -11.72 9.16 -5.17
C ALA A 44 -11.73 9.25 -6.70
N GLY A 45 -12.14 8.18 -7.40
CA GLY A 45 -12.29 8.17 -8.85
C GLY A 45 -13.63 8.73 -9.35
N LEU A 46 -14.59 9.01 -8.47
CA LEU A 46 -15.88 9.56 -8.87
C LEU A 46 -15.76 11.05 -9.22
N PHE A 47 -16.39 11.43 -10.33
CA PHE A 47 -16.65 12.83 -10.62
C PHE A 47 -17.57 13.41 -9.54
N ASN A 48 -17.14 14.48 -8.88
CA ASN A 48 -17.93 15.19 -7.86
C ASN A 48 -18.29 16.59 -8.35
N VAL A 49 -19.58 16.84 -8.60
CA VAL A 49 -20.11 18.14 -9.07
C VAL A 49 -19.69 19.29 -8.15
N GLY A 50 -19.61 19.05 -6.83
CA GLY A 50 -19.21 20.06 -5.86
C GLY A 50 -17.79 20.58 -6.07
N ASP A 51 -16.89 19.77 -6.63
CA ASP A 51 -15.50 20.15 -6.89
C ASP A 51 -15.38 21.07 -8.13
N PHE A 52 -16.35 21.00 -9.05
CA PHE A 52 -16.38 21.81 -10.28
C PHE A 52 -17.33 23.01 -10.19
N ILE A 53 -18.37 22.94 -9.36
CA ILE A 53 -19.38 23.99 -9.18
C ILE A 53 -19.51 24.33 -7.69
N PRO A 54 -18.65 25.23 -7.16
CA PRO A 54 -18.61 25.53 -5.73
C PRO A 54 -19.93 26.04 -5.13
N SER A 55 -20.79 26.69 -5.93
CA SER A 55 -22.07 27.25 -5.46
C SER A 55 -23.08 26.18 -5.03
N VAL A 56 -22.96 24.94 -5.51
CA VAL A 56 -23.82 23.82 -5.13
C VAL A 56 -23.10 22.76 -4.30
N ALA A 57 -21.81 22.94 -4.00
CA ALA A 57 -20.98 21.97 -3.29
C ALA A 57 -21.57 21.59 -1.92
N TRP A 58 -22.13 22.57 -1.20
CA TRP A 58 -22.76 22.36 0.12
C TRP A 58 -23.93 21.36 0.11
N MET A 59 -24.55 21.12 -1.05
CA MET A 59 -25.68 20.20 -1.18
C MET A 59 -25.26 18.72 -1.18
N ASP A 60 -23.99 18.43 -1.51
CA ASP A 60 -23.48 17.05 -1.69
C ASP A 60 -24.44 16.20 -2.53
N LEU A 61 -24.80 16.68 -3.73
CA LEU A 61 -25.85 16.09 -4.58
C LEU A 61 -25.64 14.61 -4.90
N GLN A 62 -24.38 14.16 -4.90
CA GLN A 62 -23.99 12.77 -5.18
C GLN A 62 -23.74 11.96 -3.90
N GLY A 63 -23.79 12.58 -2.71
CA GLY A 63 -23.52 11.94 -1.43
C GLY A 63 -22.07 11.50 -1.23
N ILE A 64 -21.15 11.95 -2.08
CA ILE A 64 -19.73 11.55 -2.11
C ILE A 64 -19.04 12.08 -0.87
N GLU A 65 -19.26 13.35 -0.51
CA GLU A 65 -18.60 13.95 0.66
C GLU A 65 -19.06 13.26 1.94
N ARG A 66 -20.37 12.98 2.06
CA ARG A 66 -20.93 12.25 3.21
C ARG A 66 -20.42 10.81 3.27
N GLY A 67 -20.23 10.15 2.12
CA GLY A 67 -19.59 8.84 2.02
C GLY A 67 -18.16 8.86 2.53
N MET A 68 -17.35 9.79 2.01
CA MET A 68 -15.95 9.96 2.39
C MET A 68 -15.78 10.26 3.88
N LYS A 69 -16.67 11.07 4.47
CA LYS A 69 -16.69 11.32 5.93
C LYS A 69 -16.98 10.06 6.74
N ARG A 70 -17.87 9.18 6.29
CA ARG A 70 -18.14 7.89 6.96
C ARG A 70 -16.93 6.98 6.85
N LEU A 71 -16.32 6.90 5.67
CA LEU A 71 -15.14 6.09 5.42
C LEU A 71 -13.94 6.56 6.25
N HIS A 72 -13.70 7.87 6.30
CA HIS A 72 -12.65 8.48 7.12
C HIS A 72 -12.78 8.10 8.59
N ARG A 73 -13.99 8.10 9.16
CA ARG A 73 -14.23 7.66 10.55
C ARG A 73 -13.84 6.20 10.78
N ARG A 74 -14.12 5.31 9.83
CA ARG A 74 -13.77 3.90 9.95
C ARG A 74 -12.25 3.70 9.91
N PHE A 75 -11.56 4.39 8.99
CA PHE A 75 -10.09 4.41 8.97
C PHE A 75 -9.51 4.99 10.26
N ASP A 76 -10.10 6.07 10.79
CA ASP A 76 -9.64 6.69 12.02
C ASP A 76 -9.70 5.74 13.22
N VAL A 77 -10.80 4.98 13.36
CA VAL A 77 -10.95 3.95 14.40
C VAL A 77 -9.90 2.86 14.24
N LEU A 78 -9.74 2.32 13.03
CA LEU A 78 -8.79 1.25 12.76
C LEU A 78 -7.34 1.69 13.02
N LEU A 79 -6.94 2.87 12.52
CA LEU A 79 -5.58 3.39 12.68
C LEU A 79 -5.28 3.77 14.14
N THR A 80 -6.29 4.26 14.87
CA THR A 80 -6.15 4.52 16.31
C THR A 80 -5.90 3.23 17.08
N LYS A 81 -6.72 2.18 16.86
CA LYS A 81 -6.50 0.86 17.45
C LYS A 81 -5.11 0.32 17.11
N MET A 82 -4.71 0.42 15.85
CA MET A 82 -3.40 -0.02 15.39
C MET A 82 -2.25 0.66 16.12
N LEU A 83 -2.36 1.98 16.31
CA LEU A 83 -1.35 2.79 16.97
C LEU A 83 -1.29 2.53 18.48
N GLU A 84 -2.44 2.39 19.14
CA GLU A 84 -2.52 2.05 20.56
C GLU A 84 -1.88 0.67 20.85
N GLU A 85 -2.21 -0.34 20.04
CA GLU A 85 -1.58 -1.67 20.12
C GLU A 85 -0.08 -1.60 19.88
N HIS A 86 0.36 -0.78 18.93
CA HIS A 86 1.77 -0.58 18.62
C HIS A 86 2.52 0.01 19.82
N ILE A 87 1.96 1.03 20.47
CA ILE A 87 2.53 1.65 21.67
C ILE A 87 2.57 0.65 22.83
N ALA A 88 1.48 -0.10 23.05
CA ALA A 88 1.40 -1.09 24.13
C ALA A 88 2.46 -2.21 23.99
N THR A 89 2.77 -2.61 22.75
CA THR A 89 3.75 -3.66 22.42
C THR A 89 5.16 -3.12 22.20
N ALA A 90 5.44 -1.84 22.44
CA ALA A 90 6.76 -1.23 22.21
C ALA A 90 7.91 -1.95 22.95
N HIS A 91 7.60 -2.59 24.08
CA HIS A 91 8.57 -3.38 24.84
C HIS A 91 9.09 -4.62 24.10
N GLU A 92 8.32 -5.18 23.16
CA GLU A 92 8.70 -6.34 22.35
C GLU A 92 9.73 -6.00 21.28
N ARG A 93 9.81 -4.73 20.88
CA ARG A 93 10.71 -4.22 19.82
C ARG A 93 11.96 -3.52 20.37
N LYS A 94 12.27 -3.71 21.65
CA LYS A 94 13.47 -3.14 22.28
C LYS A 94 14.74 -3.58 21.53
N GLY A 95 15.53 -2.61 21.08
CA GLY A 95 16.77 -2.84 20.34
C GLY A 95 16.61 -3.07 18.84
N LYS A 96 15.37 -3.12 18.33
CA LYS A 96 15.07 -3.21 16.90
C LYS A 96 13.83 -2.37 16.56
N PRO A 97 13.94 -1.03 16.63
CA PRO A 97 12.82 -0.14 16.35
C PRO A 97 12.41 -0.27 14.88
N ASP A 98 11.12 -0.14 14.62
CA ASP A 98 10.60 -0.05 13.26
C ASP A 98 10.29 1.39 12.83
N PHE A 99 9.76 1.53 11.62
CA PHE A 99 9.48 2.85 11.04
C PHE A 99 8.58 3.70 11.95
N LEU A 100 7.51 3.12 12.52
CA LEU A 100 6.62 3.88 13.39
C LEU A 100 7.29 4.23 14.71
N ASP A 101 8.10 3.34 15.29
CA ASP A 101 8.90 3.67 16.48
C ASP A 101 9.87 4.83 16.21
N VAL A 102 10.55 4.83 15.05
CA VAL A 102 11.45 5.92 14.62
C VAL A 102 10.67 7.22 14.39
N LEU A 103 9.51 7.15 13.75
CA LEU A 103 8.67 8.32 13.51
C LEU A 103 8.17 8.94 14.83
N MET A 104 7.75 8.10 15.77
CA MET A 104 7.31 8.55 17.10
C MET A 104 8.47 9.16 17.91
N ALA A 105 9.68 8.61 17.80
CA ALA A 105 10.86 9.14 18.48
C ALA A 105 11.31 10.51 17.93
N ASN A 106 10.95 10.84 16.69
CA ASN A 106 11.27 12.11 16.03
C ASN A 106 10.03 13.02 15.93
N GLN A 107 9.10 12.92 16.88
CA GLN A 107 7.90 13.76 16.90
C GLN A 107 8.18 15.24 17.10
N GLU A 108 9.31 15.59 17.72
CA GLU A 108 9.71 16.99 17.95
C GLU A 108 10.98 17.27 17.15
N ASN A 109 10.86 18.10 16.10
CA ASN A 109 12.03 18.59 15.37
C ASN A 109 12.69 19.77 16.08
N LEU A 110 13.99 19.95 15.86
CA LEU A 110 14.77 21.09 16.36
C LEU A 110 14.20 22.45 15.92
N ASP A 111 13.46 22.48 14.81
CA ASP A 111 12.81 23.67 14.24
C ASP A 111 11.41 23.97 14.82
N GLY A 112 10.94 23.17 15.79
CA GLY A 112 9.70 23.43 16.53
C GLY A 112 8.41 22.86 15.92
N GLU A 113 8.48 22.24 14.73
CA GLU A 113 7.36 21.48 14.17
C GLU A 113 7.17 20.15 14.92
N LYS A 114 5.93 19.88 15.34
CA LYS A 114 5.57 18.64 16.05
C LYS A 114 4.69 17.75 15.20
N LEU A 115 5.10 16.50 15.00
CA LEU A 115 4.25 15.48 14.39
C LEU A 115 3.16 15.08 15.37
N SER A 116 1.94 15.50 15.09
CA SER A 116 0.78 15.08 15.88
C SER A 116 0.40 13.62 15.56
N PHE A 117 -0.35 13.00 16.47
CA PHE A 117 -0.98 11.70 16.21
C PHE A 117 -1.87 11.71 14.96
N THR A 118 -2.51 12.84 14.65
CA THR A 118 -3.27 13.01 13.41
C THR A 118 -2.37 12.92 12.18
N ASN A 119 -1.18 13.54 12.21
CA ASN A 119 -0.22 13.45 11.10
C ASN A 119 0.30 12.03 10.93
N ILE A 120 0.60 11.35 12.03
CA ILE A 120 1.03 9.94 12.00
C ILE A 120 -0.05 9.05 11.41
N LYS A 121 -1.31 9.16 11.87
CA LYS A 121 -2.43 8.39 11.31
C LYS A 121 -2.61 8.67 9.82
N ALA A 122 -2.55 9.93 9.40
CA ALA A 122 -2.63 10.30 7.99
C ALA A 122 -1.49 9.70 7.15
N LEU A 123 -0.26 9.68 7.67
CA LEU A 123 0.88 9.05 6.99
C LEU A 123 0.68 7.55 6.85
N LEU A 124 0.25 6.87 7.92
CA LEU A 124 -0.08 5.44 7.88
C LEU A 124 -1.15 5.15 6.83
N LEU A 125 -2.23 5.94 6.81
CA LEU A 125 -3.30 5.83 5.81
C LEU A 125 -2.74 5.92 4.39
N ASN A 126 -1.92 6.94 4.12
CA ASN A 126 -1.32 7.16 2.80
C ASN A 126 -0.41 6.01 2.38
N LEU A 127 0.45 5.52 3.29
CA LEU A 127 1.36 4.43 2.99
C LEU A 127 0.62 3.12 2.69
N PHE A 128 -0.40 2.77 3.49
CA PHE A 128 -1.19 1.57 3.24
C PHE A 128 -2.02 1.68 1.96
N THR A 129 -2.69 2.80 1.72
CA THR A 129 -3.58 2.95 0.56
C THR A 129 -2.78 3.06 -0.75
N ALA A 130 -1.87 4.03 -0.84
CA ALA A 130 -1.09 4.26 -2.05
C ALA A 130 -0.12 3.10 -2.34
N GLY A 131 0.53 2.53 -1.33
CA GLY A 131 1.50 1.45 -1.52
C GLY A 131 0.84 0.12 -1.93
N THR A 132 -0.37 -0.16 -1.44
CA THR A 132 -1.05 -1.43 -1.72
C THR A 132 -1.60 -1.46 -3.14
N ASP A 133 -2.43 -0.48 -3.49
CA ASP A 133 -3.20 -0.51 -4.73
C ASP A 133 -2.28 -0.39 -5.96
N THR A 134 -1.42 0.64 -5.98
CA THR A 134 -0.51 0.91 -7.11
C THR A 134 0.41 -0.28 -7.41
N SER A 135 1.07 -0.82 -6.39
CA SER A 135 1.99 -1.95 -6.54
C SER A 135 1.27 -3.22 -6.97
N SER A 136 0.10 -3.51 -6.39
CA SER A 136 -0.69 -4.69 -6.75
C SER A 136 -1.14 -4.64 -8.22
N SER A 137 -1.56 -3.47 -8.70
CA SER A 137 -1.95 -3.21 -10.08
C SER A 137 -0.79 -3.44 -11.06
N ILE A 138 0.41 -2.93 -10.75
CA ILE A 138 1.60 -3.15 -11.62
C ILE A 138 2.01 -4.61 -11.66
N ILE A 139 1.97 -5.32 -10.53
CA ILE A 139 2.28 -6.76 -10.51
C ILE A 139 1.24 -7.53 -11.33
N GLU A 140 -0.05 -7.21 -11.18
CA GLU A 140 -1.13 -7.82 -11.96
C GLU A 140 -0.92 -7.62 -13.46
N TRP A 141 -0.67 -6.39 -13.92
CA TRP A 141 -0.41 -6.10 -15.33
C TRP A 141 0.86 -6.78 -15.84
N SER A 142 1.93 -6.81 -15.05
CA SER A 142 3.17 -7.50 -15.42
C SER A 142 2.93 -8.99 -15.64
N LEU A 143 2.20 -9.64 -14.73
CA LEU A 143 1.83 -11.05 -14.85
C LEU A 143 0.92 -11.28 -16.07
N ALA A 144 -0.05 -10.41 -16.31
CA ALA A 144 -0.96 -10.50 -17.45
C ALA A 144 -0.21 -10.40 -18.79
N GLU A 145 0.71 -9.45 -18.93
CA GLU A 145 1.54 -9.28 -20.13
C GLU A 145 2.46 -10.48 -20.36
N MET A 146 3.07 -11.03 -19.30
CA MET A 146 3.92 -12.24 -19.40
C MET A 146 3.11 -13.48 -19.79
N LEU A 147 1.92 -13.67 -19.23
CA LEU A 147 1.04 -14.80 -19.58
C LEU A 147 0.53 -14.72 -21.01
N LYS A 148 0.27 -13.50 -21.51
CA LYS A 148 -0.10 -13.26 -22.91
C LYS A 148 1.06 -13.46 -23.88
N ASN A 149 2.31 -13.33 -23.42
CA ASN A 149 3.51 -13.42 -24.25
C ASN A 149 4.49 -14.49 -23.70
N PRO A 150 4.29 -15.77 -24.05
CA PRO A 150 5.10 -16.88 -23.51
C PRO A 150 6.61 -16.72 -23.70
N ARG A 151 7.04 -16.00 -24.74
CA ARG A 151 8.46 -15.69 -24.98
C ARG A 151 9.05 -14.81 -23.88
N ILE A 152 8.33 -13.78 -23.45
CA ILE A 152 8.75 -12.87 -22.37
C ILE A 152 8.82 -13.64 -21.06
N LEU A 153 7.78 -14.42 -20.75
CA LEU A 153 7.76 -15.26 -19.54
C LEU A 153 8.94 -16.24 -19.51
N LYS A 154 9.21 -16.91 -20.63
CA LYS A 154 10.32 -17.86 -20.73
C LYS A 154 11.66 -17.18 -20.52
N GLN A 155 11.89 -16.03 -21.14
CA GLN A 155 13.13 -15.28 -20.99
C GLN A 155 13.32 -14.74 -19.56
N ALA A 156 12.24 -14.32 -18.89
CA ALA A 156 12.29 -13.94 -17.47
C ALA A 156 12.68 -15.13 -16.57
N GLN A 157 12.12 -16.30 -16.82
CA GLN A 157 12.47 -17.53 -16.09
C GLN A 157 13.93 -17.94 -16.34
N ASP A 158 14.41 -17.83 -17.57
CA ASP A 158 15.78 -18.17 -17.93
C ASP A 158 16.79 -17.21 -17.25
N GLU A 159 16.50 -15.91 -17.18
CA GLU A 159 17.31 -14.95 -16.41
C GLU A 159 17.35 -15.32 -14.92
N MET A 160 16.20 -15.67 -14.33
CA MET A 160 16.11 -16.08 -12.92
C MET A 160 16.92 -17.35 -12.64
N ASP A 161 16.76 -18.37 -13.49
CA ASP A 161 17.50 -19.64 -13.38
C ASP A 161 19.02 -19.40 -13.53
N GLN A 162 19.44 -18.47 -14.39
CA GLN A 162 20.86 -18.17 -14.61
C GLN A 162 21.50 -17.38 -13.46
N VAL A 163 20.81 -16.38 -12.92
CA VAL A 163 21.38 -15.45 -11.92
C VAL A 163 21.19 -15.95 -10.50
N ILE A 164 20.03 -16.54 -10.20
CA ILE A 164 19.65 -16.98 -8.85
C ILE A 164 19.87 -18.48 -8.68
N GLY A 165 19.60 -19.26 -9.73
CA GLY A 165 19.54 -20.72 -9.66
C GLY A 165 18.29 -21.24 -8.96
N ARG A 166 18.26 -22.54 -8.67
CA ARG A 166 17.07 -23.22 -8.11
C ARG A 166 17.14 -23.55 -6.63
N ASN A 167 18.26 -23.24 -5.97
CA ASN A 167 18.56 -23.69 -4.61
C ASN A 167 18.29 -22.62 -3.53
N ARG A 168 17.91 -21.41 -3.92
CA ARG A 168 17.62 -20.30 -3.00
C ARG A 168 16.53 -19.39 -3.56
N ARG A 169 16.01 -18.52 -2.69
CA ARG A 169 15.09 -17.45 -3.09
C ARG A 169 15.88 -16.23 -3.58
N LEU A 170 15.22 -15.40 -4.38
CA LEU A 170 15.70 -14.08 -4.77
C LEU A 170 15.89 -13.20 -3.52
N GLU A 171 16.99 -12.47 -3.49
CA GLU A 171 17.26 -11.43 -2.50
C GLU A 171 17.32 -10.06 -3.19
N GLU A 172 17.05 -8.97 -2.46
CA GLU A 172 17.07 -7.61 -3.03
C GLU A 172 18.43 -7.24 -3.63
N SER A 173 19.51 -7.80 -3.08
CA SER A 173 20.89 -7.61 -3.57
C SER A 173 21.14 -8.21 -4.96
N ASP A 174 20.26 -9.09 -5.45
CA ASP A 174 20.35 -9.67 -6.79
C ASP A 174 19.74 -8.78 -7.87
N ILE A 175 18.83 -7.86 -7.52
CA ILE A 175 18.08 -7.03 -8.47
C ILE A 175 18.99 -6.33 -9.51
N PRO A 176 20.15 -5.77 -9.16
CA PRO A 176 21.06 -5.16 -10.13
C PRO A 176 21.56 -6.13 -11.23
N LYS A 177 21.53 -7.44 -10.97
CA LYS A 177 21.94 -8.50 -11.90
C LYS A 177 20.78 -9.07 -12.72
N LEU A 178 19.57 -8.52 -12.58
CA LEU A 178 18.35 -8.95 -13.29
C LEU A 178 17.86 -7.85 -14.26
N PRO A 179 18.64 -7.50 -15.31
CA PRO A 179 18.28 -6.42 -16.23
C PRO A 179 16.98 -6.67 -16.99
N TYR A 180 16.63 -7.92 -17.31
CA TYR A 180 15.40 -8.27 -18.01
C TYR A 180 14.18 -8.13 -17.10
N LEU A 181 14.26 -8.55 -15.83
CA LEU A 181 13.23 -8.24 -14.84
C LEU A 181 13.00 -6.73 -14.72
N GLN A 182 14.07 -5.94 -14.62
CA GLN A 182 13.96 -4.48 -14.56
C GLN A 182 13.32 -3.90 -15.84
N ALA A 183 13.62 -4.47 -17.01
CA ALA A 183 12.99 -4.09 -18.27
C ALA A 183 11.50 -4.41 -18.29
N ILE A 184 11.08 -5.58 -17.77
CA ILE A 184 9.67 -5.94 -17.62
C ILE A 184 8.95 -4.92 -16.74
N CYS A 185 9.51 -4.59 -15.56
CA CYS A 185 8.91 -3.58 -14.68
C CYS A 185 8.73 -2.23 -15.40
N LYS A 186 9.79 -1.74 -16.06
CA LYS A 186 9.75 -0.48 -16.83
C LYS A 186 8.72 -0.50 -17.96
N GLU A 187 8.65 -1.60 -18.70
CA GLU A 187 7.72 -1.74 -19.82
C GLU A 187 6.27 -1.85 -19.35
N THR A 188 6.01 -2.50 -18.20
CA THR A 188 4.70 -2.49 -17.57
C THR A 188 4.31 -1.06 -17.18
N PHE A 189 5.17 -0.30 -16.52
CA PHE A 189 4.89 1.10 -16.19
C PHE A 189 4.62 1.96 -17.43
N ARG A 190 5.33 1.72 -18.53
CA ARG A 190 5.14 2.44 -19.80
C ARG A 190 3.77 2.15 -20.44
N LYS A 191 3.29 0.90 -20.37
CA LYS A 191 2.03 0.48 -21.00
C LYS A 191 0.81 0.66 -20.10
N HIS A 192 0.98 0.40 -18.80
CA HIS A 192 -0.08 0.26 -17.81
C HIS A 192 0.27 1.05 -16.54
N PRO A 193 0.38 2.39 -16.62
CA PRO A 193 0.62 3.20 -15.43
C PRO A 193 -0.55 3.04 -14.44
N SER A 194 -0.25 2.87 -13.15
CA SER A 194 -1.29 2.74 -12.10
C SER A 194 -2.21 3.96 -12.02
N THR A 195 -1.69 5.12 -12.40
CA THR A 195 -2.40 6.39 -12.49
C THR A 195 -2.18 6.96 -13.90
N PRO A 196 -3.16 6.82 -14.82
CA PRO A 196 -3.07 7.29 -16.20
C PRO A 196 -2.91 8.81 -16.37
#